data_AF-A0A4U1LU78-F1
#
_entry.id   AF-A0A4U1LU78-F1
#
_cell.length_a   1.000
_cell.length_b   1.000
_cell.length_c   1.000
_cell.angle_alpha   90.00
_cell.angle_beta   90.00
_cell.angle_gamma   90.00
#
_symmetry.space_group_name_H-M   'P 1'
#
loop_
_entity.id
_entity.type
_entity.pdbx_description
1 polymer ?
#
loop_
_entity_poly.entity_id
_entity_poly.type
_entity_poly.pdbx_seq_one_letter_code
_entity_poly.pdbx_strand_id
1 'polypeptide(L)'
;MSTDNFEHEFFGIGIQNGKTPENLGVLWRTAQNLGASFIFTIGNRYAKQACDTHHAVKAMPYFHYDTFEDFYKNLPKGAELVGVEMKENAVALETFNHPRRCVYLLGAEDHGLSRVACDKAHHLIQFKSIKSLNVAVAGSIVMYDRNLPKPRMHKKQ
;
A
#
# COMPACT_ATOMS: atom_id res chain seq x y z
N MET A 1 -5.87 -23.98 -6.90
CA MET A 1 -5.88 -23.96 -5.43
C MET A 1 -7.32 -23.69 -5.02
N SER A 2 -7.91 -24.56 -4.19
CA SER A 2 -9.24 -24.33 -3.62
C SER A 2 -9.18 -23.06 -2.79
N THR A 3 -9.97 -22.04 -3.15
CA THR A 3 -10.09 -20.82 -2.36
C THR A 3 -10.85 -21.20 -1.09
N ASP A 4 -10.16 -21.25 0.05
CA ASP A 4 -10.87 -21.34 1.33
C ASP A 4 -11.55 -20.00 1.58
N ASN A 5 -12.87 -19.97 1.43
CA ASN A 5 -13.66 -18.76 1.57
C ASN A 5 -13.78 -18.27 3.03
N PHE A 6 -13.32 -19.08 4.00
CA PHE A 6 -13.33 -18.73 5.41
C PHE A 6 -11.99 -18.16 5.90
N GLU A 7 -10.90 -18.36 5.14
CA GLU A 7 -9.56 -17.81 5.40
C GLU A 7 -9.11 -16.83 4.30
N HIS A 8 -10.00 -15.95 3.84
CA HIS A 8 -9.65 -14.98 2.81
C HIS A 8 -8.58 -13.97 3.28
N GLU A 9 -7.39 -14.07 2.67
CA GLU A 9 -6.35 -13.05 2.73
C GLU A 9 -6.48 -12.08 1.56
N PHE A 10 -6.28 -10.80 1.82
CA PHE A 10 -6.22 -9.79 0.77
C PHE A 10 -5.33 -8.63 1.19
N PHE A 11 -4.88 -7.88 0.20
CA PHE A 11 -4.29 -6.57 0.46
C PHE A 11 -4.63 -5.56 -0.62
N GLY A 12 -4.75 -4.32 -0.20
CA GLY A 12 -4.75 -3.17 -1.10
C GLY A 12 -3.45 -2.38 -0.94
N ILE A 13 -3.10 -1.60 -1.96
CA ILE A 13 -1.98 -0.66 -1.88
C ILE A 13 -2.34 0.66 -2.53
N GLY A 14 -1.93 1.75 -1.91
CA GLY A 14 -2.19 3.07 -2.43
C GLY A 14 -1.23 4.12 -1.91
N ILE A 15 -1.40 5.31 -2.43
CA ILE A 15 -0.46 6.42 -2.24
C ILE A 15 -1.22 7.70 -1.92
N GLN A 16 -0.72 8.42 -0.91
CA GLN A 16 -1.18 9.74 -0.54
C GLN A 16 -0.37 10.79 -1.28
N ASN A 17 -1.06 11.71 -1.98
CA ASN A 17 -0.49 12.86 -2.68
C ASN A 17 0.61 12.49 -3.71
N GLY A 18 0.45 11.37 -4.41
CA GLY A 18 1.36 10.95 -5.48
C GLY A 18 1.55 12.05 -6.54
N LYS A 19 2.79 12.29 -6.96
CA LYS A 19 3.13 13.41 -7.84
C LYS A 19 3.31 13.01 -9.30
N THR A 20 4.11 11.97 -9.54
CA THR A 20 4.55 11.60 -10.89
C THR A 20 3.75 10.41 -11.41
N PRO A 21 3.14 10.51 -12.60
CA PRO A 21 2.45 9.38 -13.22
C PRO A 21 3.37 8.16 -13.44
N GLU A 22 4.67 8.37 -13.65
CA GLU A 22 5.65 7.29 -13.84
C GLU A 22 5.74 6.39 -12.62
N ASN A 23 5.85 6.97 -11.41
CA ASN A 23 5.89 6.21 -10.16
C ASN A 23 4.59 5.44 -9.93
N LEU A 24 3.46 6.07 -10.25
CA LEU A 24 2.14 5.45 -10.14
C LEU A 24 2.02 4.26 -11.10
N GLY A 25 2.42 4.40 -12.36
CA GLY A 25 2.41 3.32 -13.35
C GLY A 25 3.25 2.11 -12.93
N VAL A 26 4.46 2.34 -12.41
CA VAL A 26 5.32 1.27 -11.87
C VAL A 26 4.64 0.58 -10.69
N LEU A 27 4.10 1.36 -9.73
CA LEU A 27 3.44 0.81 -8.54
C LEU A 27 2.21 -0.04 -8.91
N TRP A 28 1.38 0.42 -9.85
CA TRP A 28 0.20 -0.31 -10.32
C TRP A 28 0.56 -1.59 -11.05
N ARG A 29 1.57 -1.54 -11.92
CA ARG A 29 2.07 -2.73 -12.62
C ARG A 29 2.61 -3.76 -11.62
N THR A 30 3.36 -3.32 -10.62
CA THR A 30 3.84 -4.22 -9.57
C THR A 30 2.70 -4.79 -8.73
N ALA A 31 1.73 -3.96 -8.34
CA ALA A 31 0.55 -4.38 -7.58
C ALA A 31 -0.25 -5.45 -8.30
N GLN A 32 -0.46 -5.30 -9.61
CA GLN A 32 -1.10 -6.32 -10.43
C GLN A 32 -0.30 -7.63 -10.44
N ASN A 33 1.02 -7.56 -10.65
CA ASN A 33 1.87 -8.75 -10.73
C ASN A 33 2.06 -9.47 -9.39
N LEU A 34 1.93 -8.76 -8.27
CA LEU A 34 2.14 -9.30 -6.92
C LEU A 34 0.84 -9.58 -6.16
N GLY A 35 -0.30 -9.56 -6.86
CA GLY A 35 -1.58 -10.05 -6.35
C GLY A 35 -2.33 -9.07 -5.43
N ALA A 36 -2.12 -7.76 -5.59
CA ALA A 36 -2.97 -6.78 -4.91
C ALA A 36 -4.42 -6.95 -5.35
N SER A 37 -5.35 -6.83 -4.39
CA SER A 37 -6.78 -6.96 -4.65
C SER A 37 -7.41 -5.67 -5.13
N PHE A 38 -6.80 -4.52 -4.80
CA PHE A 38 -7.20 -3.21 -5.29
C PHE A 38 -6.07 -2.19 -5.12
N ILE A 39 -6.18 -1.11 -5.87
CA ILE A 39 -5.29 0.04 -5.82
C ILE A 39 -6.04 1.33 -5.54
N PHE A 40 -5.38 2.31 -4.93
CA PHE A 40 -6.03 3.59 -4.65
C PHE A 40 -5.10 4.79 -4.55
N THR A 41 -5.66 5.98 -4.74
CA THR A 41 -4.97 7.26 -4.53
C THR A 41 -5.73 8.13 -3.54
N ILE A 42 -5.01 8.94 -2.77
CA ILE A 42 -5.57 9.96 -1.89
C ILE A 42 -5.04 11.33 -2.31
N GLY A 43 -5.93 12.31 -2.48
CA GLY A 43 -5.59 13.68 -2.87
C GLY A 43 -5.37 13.81 -4.38
N ASN A 44 -4.17 13.56 -4.87
CA ASN A 44 -3.87 13.68 -6.30
C ASN A 44 -4.37 12.47 -7.09
N ARG A 45 -5.17 12.72 -8.13
CA ARG A 45 -5.62 11.69 -9.06
C ARG A 45 -4.47 11.19 -9.92
N TYR A 46 -4.56 9.92 -10.32
CA TYR A 46 -3.72 9.41 -11.38
C TYR A 46 -4.10 10.05 -12.72
N ALA A 47 -3.21 10.87 -13.27
CA ALA A 47 -3.34 11.35 -14.64
C ALA A 47 -2.86 10.24 -15.60
N LYS A 48 -3.75 9.73 -16.46
CA LYS A 48 -3.40 8.73 -17.48
C LYS A 48 -2.22 9.23 -18.31
N GLN A 49 -1.15 8.45 -18.42
CA GLN A 49 -0.09 8.75 -19.39
C GLN A 49 -0.46 8.23 -20.77
N ALA A 50 -0.08 8.96 -21.81
CA ALA A 50 -0.20 8.49 -23.20
C ALA A 50 0.62 7.21 -23.48
N CYS A 51 1.58 6.88 -22.60
CA CYS A 51 2.38 5.65 -22.65
C CYS A 51 1.76 4.47 -21.85
N ASP A 52 0.59 4.64 -21.23
CA ASP A 52 -0.20 3.56 -20.58
C ASP A 52 -0.89 2.66 -21.63
N THR A 53 -0.13 2.15 -22.59
CA THR A 53 -0.64 1.22 -23.61
C THR A 53 -0.95 -0.18 -23.07
N HIS A 54 -0.91 -0.40 -21.76
CA HIS A 54 -1.27 -1.70 -21.17
C HIS A 54 -2.11 -1.55 -19.91
N HIS A 55 -3.44 -1.43 -20.08
CA HIS A 55 -4.53 -2.11 -19.33
C HIS A 55 -4.50 -2.28 -17.79
N ALA A 56 -3.48 -1.84 -17.04
CA ALA A 56 -3.28 -2.18 -15.63
C ALA A 56 -4.40 -1.63 -14.74
N VAL A 57 -4.80 -0.37 -14.97
CA VAL A 57 -5.93 0.27 -14.26
C VAL A 57 -7.29 -0.31 -14.70
N LYS A 58 -7.37 -0.98 -15.85
CA LYS A 58 -8.62 -1.66 -16.29
C LYS A 58 -8.77 -3.07 -15.71
N ALA A 59 -7.68 -3.70 -15.31
CA ALA A 59 -7.67 -5.09 -14.85
C ALA A 59 -7.85 -5.24 -13.33
N MET A 60 -7.64 -4.17 -12.55
CA MET A 60 -7.71 -4.17 -11.10
C MET A 60 -8.58 -3.01 -10.60
N PRO A 61 -9.42 -3.22 -9.56
CA PRO A 61 -10.22 -2.14 -8.98
C PRO A 61 -9.34 -0.96 -8.55
N TYR A 62 -9.67 0.23 -9.05
CA TYR A 62 -9.01 1.48 -8.71
C TYR A 62 -9.99 2.41 -8.00
N PHE A 63 -9.57 2.89 -6.83
CA PHE A 63 -10.32 3.86 -6.03
C PHE A 63 -9.57 5.19 -5.91
N HIS A 64 -10.33 6.26 -5.78
CA HIS A 64 -9.78 7.58 -5.53
C HIS A 64 -10.55 8.24 -4.40
N TYR A 65 -9.80 8.83 -3.47
CA TYR A 65 -10.33 9.57 -2.33
C TYR A 65 -9.75 10.97 -2.34
N ASP A 66 -10.57 11.98 -2.08
CA ASP A 66 -10.10 13.37 -2.05
C ASP A 66 -9.26 13.65 -0.78
N THR A 67 -9.56 12.95 0.33
CA THR A 67 -8.90 13.15 1.64
C THR A 67 -8.56 11.82 2.32
N PHE A 68 -7.62 11.86 3.27
CA PHE A 68 -7.27 10.68 4.06
C PHE A 68 -8.44 10.18 4.91
N GLU A 69 -9.25 11.10 5.42
CA GLU A 69 -10.40 10.85 6.27
C GLU A 69 -11.49 10.11 5.50
N ASP A 70 -11.70 10.47 4.23
CA ASP A 70 -12.62 9.76 3.33
C ASP A 70 -12.14 8.34 3.03
N PHE A 71 -10.85 8.18 2.72
CA PHE A 71 -10.22 6.86 2.62
C PHE A 71 -10.40 6.04 3.90
N TYR A 72 -10.10 6.62 5.05
CA TYR A 72 -10.08 5.89 6.33
C TYR A 72 -11.48 5.43 6.75
N LYS A 73 -12.52 6.23 6.48
CA LYS A 73 -13.93 5.85 6.69
C LYS A 73 -14.34 4.66 5.82
N ASN A 74 -13.72 4.51 4.65
CA ASN A 74 -13.98 3.44 3.69
C ASN A 74 -12.97 2.29 3.78
N LEU A 75 -12.11 2.26 4.80
CA LEU A 75 -11.17 1.16 5.00
C LEU A 75 -11.95 -0.16 5.13
N PRO A 76 -11.62 -1.22 4.35
CA PRO A 76 -12.35 -2.48 4.41
C PRO A 76 -12.45 -3.03 5.83
N LYS A 77 -13.65 -3.44 6.24
CA LYS A 77 -13.88 -3.97 7.58
C LYS A 77 -12.94 -5.16 7.86
N GLY A 78 -12.24 -5.09 8.98
CA GLY A 78 -11.31 -6.14 9.38
C GLY A 78 -9.92 -6.07 8.74
N ALA A 79 -9.68 -5.11 7.82
CA ALA A 79 -8.34 -4.81 7.32
C ALA A 79 -7.61 -3.85 8.27
N GLU A 80 -6.30 -4.03 8.38
CA GLU A 80 -5.41 -3.14 9.13
C GLU A 80 -4.68 -2.19 8.18
N LEU A 81 -4.59 -0.91 8.57
CA LEU A 81 -3.84 0.09 7.82
C LEU A 81 -2.36 0.00 8.18
N VAL A 82 -1.51 -0.25 7.19
CA VAL A 82 -0.05 -0.31 7.33
C VAL A 82 0.56 0.87 6.58
N GLY A 83 1.08 1.85 7.31
CA GLY A 83 1.80 2.98 6.74
C GLY A 83 3.26 2.62 6.46
N VAL A 84 3.76 2.98 5.28
CA VAL A 84 5.17 2.82 4.90
C VAL A 84 5.84 4.18 5.06
N GLU A 85 6.57 4.36 6.16
CA GLU A 85 7.18 5.65 6.53
C GLU A 85 8.41 5.45 7.41
N MET A 86 9.44 6.26 7.19
CA MET A 86 10.65 6.26 8.03
C MET A 86 10.40 7.06 9.31
N LYS A 87 10.10 6.36 10.40
CA LYS A 87 10.01 6.94 11.75
C LYS A 87 10.73 6.07 12.77
N GLU A 88 11.17 6.68 13.87
CA GLU A 88 11.86 5.98 14.96
C GLU A 88 11.05 4.82 15.54
N ASN A 89 9.72 4.95 15.58
CA ASN A 89 8.81 3.93 16.10
C ASN A 89 8.29 2.95 15.03
N ALA A 90 8.77 3.02 13.79
CA ALA A 90 8.35 2.12 12.73
C ALA A 90 9.09 0.77 12.82
N VAL A 91 8.35 -0.32 12.59
CA VAL A 91 8.89 -1.68 12.60
C VAL A 91 9.70 -1.93 11.33
N ALA A 92 10.88 -2.55 11.46
CA ALA A 92 11.68 -2.92 10.31
C ALA A 92 10.95 -3.98 9.46
N LEU A 93 10.85 -3.75 8.14
CA LEU A 93 10.12 -4.63 7.21
C LEU A 93 10.62 -6.09 7.27
N GLU A 94 11.93 -6.29 7.45
CA GLU A 94 12.54 -7.62 7.47
C GLU A 94 11.92 -8.50 8.58
N THR A 95 11.60 -7.90 9.72
CA THR A 95 11.01 -8.57 10.88
C THR A 95 9.50 -8.38 11.00
N PHE A 96 8.89 -7.60 10.10
CA PHE A 96 7.46 -7.35 10.11
C PHE A 96 6.69 -8.56 9.57
N ASN A 97 5.75 -9.07 10.36
CA ASN A 97 4.79 -10.07 9.92
C ASN A 97 3.58 -9.34 9.35
N HIS A 98 3.22 -9.57 8.10
CA HIS A 98 2.10 -8.82 7.49
C HIS A 98 0.74 -9.30 8.04
N PRO A 99 -0.24 -8.40 8.28
CA PRO A 99 -1.60 -8.84 8.60
C PRO A 99 -2.20 -9.62 7.43
N ARG A 100 -3.02 -10.63 7.75
CA ARG A 100 -3.77 -11.43 6.75
C ARG A 100 -4.57 -10.51 5.80
N ARG A 101 -5.21 -9.48 6.36
CA ARG A 101 -6.00 -8.48 5.63
C ARG A 101 -5.46 -7.09 5.96
N CYS A 102 -4.88 -6.41 4.99
CA CYS A 102 -4.34 -5.07 5.23
C CYS A 102 -4.44 -4.16 4.01
N VAL A 103 -4.22 -2.88 4.26
CA VAL A 103 -4.07 -1.87 3.23
C VAL A 103 -2.76 -1.15 3.47
N TYR A 104 -1.86 -1.18 2.50
CA TYR A 104 -0.61 -0.44 2.56
C TYR A 104 -0.82 0.97 2.04
N LEU A 105 -0.32 1.96 2.80
CA LEU A 105 -0.37 3.36 2.43
C LEU A 105 1.05 3.91 2.33
N LEU A 106 1.37 4.42 1.14
CA LEU A 106 2.64 5.05 0.82
C LEU A 106 2.51 6.58 0.84
N GLY A 107 3.53 7.25 1.33
CA GLY A 107 3.66 8.71 1.30
C GLY A 107 4.24 9.24 -0.01
N ALA A 108 4.04 10.52 -0.28
CA ALA A 108 4.67 11.20 -1.42
C ALA A 108 6.17 11.45 -1.15
N GLU A 109 6.98 11.54 -2.19
CA GLU A 109 8.46 11.63 -2.09
C GLU A 109 8.94 12.83 -1.25
N ASP A 110 8.24 13.95 -1.31
CA ASP A 110 8.69 15.19 -0.65
C ASP A 110 8.18 15.37 0.78
N HIS A 111 7.03 14.79 1.11
CA HIS A 111 6.32 15.05 2.38
C HIS A 111 6.03 13.79 3.19
N GLY A 112 6.27 12.60 2.61
CA GLY A 112 5.90 11.33 3.22
C GLY A 112 4.39 11.22 3.44
N LEU A 113 4.02 10.46 4.46
CA LEU A 113 2.67 10.35 4.98
C LEU A 113 2.31 11.57 5.81
N SER A 114 1.05 12.00 5.70
CA SER A 114 0.53 13.01 6.62
C SER A 114 0.60 12.51 8.08
N ARG A 115 0.77 13.43 9.03
CA ARG A 115 0.77 13.10 10.46
C ARG A 115 -0.47 12.31 10.87
N VAL A 116 -1.65 12.71 10.36
CA VAL A 116 -2.92 12.01 10.64
C VAL A 116 -2.88 10.56 10.12
N ALA A 117 -2.33 10.34 8.93
CA ALA A 117 -2.17 8.99 8.39
C ALA A 117 -1.24 8.13 9.25
N CYS A 118 -0.13 8.70 9.73
CA CYS A 118 0.76 7.98 10.66
C CYS A 118 0.06 7.64 11.98
N ASP A 119 -0.65 8.59 12.57
CA ASP A 119 -1.29 8.44 13.88
C ASP A 119 -2.48 7.46 13.83
N LYS A 120 -3.12 7.30 12.67
CA LYS A 120 -4.24 6.38 12.44
C LYS A 120 -3.84 5.01 11.90
N ALA A 121 -2.59 4.84 11.46
CA ALA A 121 -2.08 3.57 10.99
C ALA A 121 -2.03 2.58 12.17
N HIS A 122 -2.43 1.32 11.91
CA HIS A 122 -2.31 0.25 12.90
C HIS A 122 -0.84 -0.16 13.05
N HIS A 123 -0.10 -0.10 11.95
CA HIS A 123 1.33 -0.34 11.90
C HIS A 123 2.03 0.71 11.07
N LEU A 124 3.23 1.10 11.49
CA LEU A 124 4.18 1.80 10.67
C LEU A 124 5.36 0.87 10.41
N ILE A 125 5.75 0.76 9.15
CA ILE A 125 6.90 -0.02 8.72
C ILE A 125 7.91 0.83 7.99
N GLN A 126 9.18 0.47 8.10
CA GLN A 126 10.28 1.15 7.45
C GLN A 126 11.30 0.17 6.87
N PHE A 127 12.10 0.67 5.93
CA PHE A 127 13.26 -0.03 5.40
C PHE A 127 14.50 0.38 6.19
N LYS A 128 15.46 -0.54 6.33
CA LYS A 128 16.80 -0.20 6.80
C LYS A 128 17.57 0.48 5.68
N SER A 129 17.37 1.77 5.51
CA SER A 129 18.07 2.61 4.53
C SER A 129 18.56 3.92 5.15
N ILE A 130 19.62 4.50 4.55
CA ILE A 130 20.19 5.78 5.01
C ILE A 130 19.26 6.96 4.67
N LYS A 131 18.56 6.87 3.53
CA LYS A 131 17.60 7.86 3.03
C LYS A 131 16.30 7.18 2.63
N SER A 132 15.25 7.97 2.43
CA SER A 132 14.01 7.49 1.85
C SER A 132 14.24 6.89 0.47
N LEU A 133 13.59 5.75 0.22
CA LEU A 133 13.56 5.14 -1.10
C LEU A 133 12.53 5.87 -1.97
N ASN A 134 12.70 5.76 -3.29
CA ASN A 134 11.63 6.11 -4.21
C ASN A 134 10.34 5.36 -3.85
N VAL A 135 9.19 6.03 -3.95
CA VAL A 135 7.91 5.50 -3.46
C VAL A 135 7.46 4.24 -4.21
N ALA A 136 7.70 4.15 -5.52
CA ALA A 136 7.36 2.97 -6.31
C ALA A 136 8.26 1.78 -5.96
N VAL A 137 9.55 2.04 -5.69
CA VAL A 137 10.50 1.03 -5.21
C VAL A 137 10.09 0.53 -3.82
N ALA A 138 9.79 1.44 -2.89
CA ALA A 138 9.31 1.10 -1.55
C ALA A 138 8.06 0.20 -1.61
N GLY A 139 7.04 0.61 -2.37
CA GLY A 139 5.83 -0.19 -2.57
C GLY A 139 6.12 -1.56 -3.17
N SER A 140 7.02 -1.63 -4.15
CA SER A 140 7.42 -2.89 -4.79
C SER A 140 8.09 -3.86 -3.81
N ILE A 141 8.98 -3.36 -2.95
CA ILE A 141 9.66 -4.17 -1.93
C ILE A 141 8.66 -4.67 -0.88
N VAL A 142 7.74 -3.83 -0.42
CA VAL A 142 6.70 -4.23 0.57
C VAL A 142 5.82 -5.34 0.03
N MET A 143 5.38 -5.23 -1.23
CA MET A 143 4.55 -6.26 -1.85
C MET A 143 5.33 -7.55 -2.12
N TYR A 144 6.61 -7.46 -2.47
CA TYR A 144 7.47 -8.62 -2.61
C TYR A 144 7.65 -9.33 -1.25
N ASP A 145 7.99 -8.57 -0.21
CA ASP A 145 8.17 -9.07 1.16
C ASP A 145 6.89 -9.73 1.69
N ARG A 146 5.70 -9.18 1.38
CA ARG A 146 4.42 -9.80 1.71
C ARG A 146 4.24 -11.19 1.12
N ASN A 147 4.76 -11.42 -0.09
CA ASN A 147 4.64 -12.70 -0.79
C ASN A 147 5.65 -13.75 -0.32
N LEU A 148 6.63 -13.37 0.53
CA LEU A 148 7.49 -14.32 1.20
C LEU A 148 6.69 -15.15 2.23
N PRO A 149 7.13 -16.39 2.54
CA PRO A 149 6.46 -17.27 3.49
C PRO A 149 6.71 -16.84 4.95
N LYS A 150 6.36 -15.60 5.29
CA LYS A 150 6.39 -15.07 6.66
C LYS A 150 5.08 -15.42 7.38
N PRO A 151 5.13 -15.66 8.70
CA PRO A 151 3.92 -15.79 9.51
C PRO A 151 3.00 -14.57 9.32
N ARG A 152 1.69 -14.80 9.29
CA ARG A 152 0.68 -13.73 9.21
C ARG A 152 0.23 -13.31 10.60
N MET A 153 0.07 -12.01 10.82
CA MET A 153 -0.56 -11.52 12.05
C MET A 153 -2.05 -11.86 12.05
N HIS A 154 -2.52 -12.37 13.19
CA HIS A 154 -3.93 -12.53 13.48
C HIS A 154 -4.40 -11.33 14.29
N LYS A 155 -5.56 -10.78 13.94
CA LYS A 155 -6.20 -9.76 14.78
C LYS A 155 -6.40 -10.35 16.17
N LYS A 156 -5.82 -9.75 17.21
CA LYS A 156 -6.27 -10.03 18.58
C LYS A 156 -7.74 -9.61 18.63
N GLN A 157 -8.61 -10.58 18.96
CA GLN A 157 -10.03 -10.32 19.18
C GLN A 157 -10.23 -9.27 20.28
#